data_AF-A0AAX0BRG0-F1
#
_entry.id   AF-A0AAX0BRG0-F1
#
_cell.length_a   1.000
_cell.length_b   1.000
_cell.length_c   1.000
_cell.angle_alpha   90.00
_cell.angle_beta   90.00
_cell.angle_gamma   90.00
#
_symmetry.space_group_name_H-M   'P 1'
#
loop_
_entity.id
_entity.type
_entity.pdbx_description
1 polymer ?
#
loop_
_entity_poly.entity_id
_entity_poly.type
_entity_poly.pdbx_seq_one_letter_code
_entity_poly.pdbx_strand_id
1 'polypeptide(L)'
;MGKLLAINISKERGTEKREVPQAELVADYGIMGDAHAGKWHRQVSLLSAEKIDAFRARGAQIDNGAFGENLIISGFDFKNLPLGTRFCIGDAILEMTQIGKQCHSHCAIYKRMGECIMPKEGVFAVVIRGGQIHTGDEVKLIPANIYASIKDRPADSRCELLTVIEGAHAGEKALYIDGRIRVASGSEWADEINDNDNSIVMFKQQIGSRPRLIICGGGHVSAALVRMASLLAFDIWVIEDRPLFADNVKRQGADHVICGDYKKTLARLEPQADDYYVCMTRGHRFDMECLTEIFRKPYAYVGMMGSKKRAAIVKKDLEEAGFSQETISGLHSPIGLAIGGQTPEEIALSVISEIVKCKNERTGCTQVDNEVLDALIEAADERYILCTIIKKNGSAPRGVGTQMLVSSDNRIIGTIGGGCAEAEVISHCRRLFRKQEFKCGLMDVSMNTDDAEKEGMVCGGSISVLLEQIG
;
A
#
# COMPACT_ATOMS: atom_id res chain seq x y z
N MET A 1 -9.93 -20.86 19.23
CA MET A 1 -8.61 -21.25 18.69
C MET A 1 -8.83 -22.50 17.85
N GLY A 2 -8.10 -22.65 16.76
CA GLY A 2 -8.20 -23.78 15.83
C GLY A 2 -6.94 -24.63 15.79
N LYS A 3 -6.92 -25.65 14.95
CA LYS A 3 -5.77 -26.54 14.77
C LYS A 3 -5.55 -26.88 13.30
N LEU A 4 -4.30 -26.82 12.84
CA LEU A 4 -3.91 -27.22 11.49
C LEU A 4 -3.86 -28.75 11.43
N LEU A 5 -4.77 -29.36 10.68
CA LEU A 5 -4.92 -30.81 10.62
C LEU A 5 -4.22 -31.46 9.43
N ALA A 6 -4.07 -30.73 8.32
CA ALA A 6 -3.35 -31.21 7.16
C ALA A 6 -2.78 -30.06 6.34
N ILE A 7 -1.64 -30.33 5.69
CA ILE A 7 -0.98 -29.44 4.74
C ILE A 7 -0.84 -30.22 3.44
N ASN A 8 -1.35 -29.67 2.34
CA ASN A 8 -1.38 -30.32 1.04
C ASN A 8 -0.75 -29.43 -0.02
N ILE A 9 0.13 -30.01 -0.85
CA ILE A 9 0.81 -29.31 -1.94
C ILE A 9 0.72 -30.08 -3.27
N SER A 10 0.78 -29.35 -4.37
CA SER A 10 0.82 -29.90 -5.74
C SER A 10 1.97 -29.26 -6.50
N LYS A 11 2.77 -30.04 -7.24
CA LYS A 11 3.85 -29.48 -8.08
C LYS A 11 3.35 -28.86 -9.38
N GLU A 12 2.19 -29.31 -9.88
CA GLU A 12 1.61 -28.86 -11.14
C GLU A 12 0.13 -28.49 -10.97
N ARG A 13 -0.32 -27.45 -11.67
CA ARG A 13 -1.72 -27.01 -11.62
C ARG A 13 -2.63 -28.07 -12.22
N GLY A 14 -3.80 -28.26 -11.62
CA GLY A 14 -4.78 -29.25 -12.07
C GLY A 14 -4.50 -30.69 -11.63
N THR A 15 -3.42 -30.93 -10.87
CA THR A 15 -3.17 -32.21 -10.20
C THR A 15 -3.73 -32.20 -8.77
N GLU A 16 -4.06 -33.38 -8.24
CA GLU A 16 -4.46 -33.53 -6.84
C GLU A 16 -3.29 -33.18 -5.92
N LYS A 17 -3.58 -32.45 -4.85
CA LYS A 17 -2.59 -32.10 -3.83
C LYS A 17 -2.30 -33.31 -2.96
N ARG A 18 -1.06 -33.45 -2.54
CA ARG A 18 -0.60 -34.52 -1.65
C ARG A 18 -0.29 -33.95 -0.28
N GLU A 19 -0.66 -34.68 0.75
CA GLU A 19 -0.39 -34.32 2.13
C GLU A 19 1.12 -34.35 2.42
N VAL A 20 1.60 -33.35 3.17
CA VAL A 20 2.97 -33.23 3.67
C VAL A 20 2.94 -32.88 5.16
N PRO A 21 3.93 -33.31 5.95
CA PRO A 21 3.93 -33.07 7.40
C PRO A 21 4.22 -31.60 7.78
N GLN A 22 4.86 -30.85 6.88
CA GLN A 22 5.28 -29.46 7.09
C GLN A 22 5.40 -28.72 5.75
N ALA A 23 5.32 -27.40 5.80
CA ALA A 23 5.59 -26.54 4.65
C ALA A 23 6.17 -25.17 5.05
N GLU A 24 6.83 -24.52 4.10
CA GLU A 24 7.33 -23.15 4.23
C GLU A 24 6.35 -22.19 3.56
N LEU A 25 5.83 -21.24 4.33
CA LEU A 25 5.06 -20.11 3.83
C LEU A 25 6.01 -18.95 3.52
N VAL A 26 5.92 -18.40 2.32
CA VAL A 26 6.71 -17.27 1.84
C VAL A 26 5.79 -16.07 1.66
N ALA A 27 6.14 -14.94 2.28
CA ALA A 27 5.37 -13.71 2.22
C ALA A 27 5.16 -13.24 0.77
N ASP A 28 3.95 -12.78 0.48
CA ASP A 28 3.49 -12.36 -0.85
C ASP A 28 3.73 -13.40 -1.97
N TYR A 29 3.77 -14.68 -1.62
CA TYR A 29 4.03 -15.75 -2.57
C TYR A 29 3.18 -17.00 -2.33
N GLY A 30 3.03 -17.47 -1.09
CA GLY A 30 2.27 -18.68 -0.78
C GLY A 30 3.14 -19.81 -0.23
N ILE A 31 2.77 -21.05 -0.55
CA ILE A 31 3.52 -22.24 -0.09
C ILE A 31 4.67 -22.52 -1.05
N MET A 32 5.90 -22.57 -0.53
CA MET A 32 7.08 -22.90 -1.33
C MET A 32 6.94 -24.29 -1.94
N GLY A 33 7.07 -24.38 -3.27
CA GLY A 33 6.92 -25.62 -4.03
C GLY A 33 5.48 -25.99 -4.44
N ASP A 34 4.46 -25.18 -4.11
CA ASP A 34 3.10 -25.37 -4.63
C ASP A 34 2.87 -24.66 -5.97
N ALA A 35 2.16 -25.32 -6.87
CA ALA A 35 1.84 -24.84 -8.22
C ALA A 35 0.95 -23.58 -8.27
N HIS A 36 0.28 -23.26 -7.16
CA HIS A 36 -0.56 -22.08 -7.03
C HIS A 36 0.15 -20.93 -6.31
N ALA A 37 1.41 -21.10 -5.89
CA ALA A 37 2.21 -20.01 -5.37
C ALA A 37 2.52 -18.96 -6.46
N GLY A 38 2.67 -17.70 -6.03
CA GLY A 38 2.95 -16.54 -6.87
C GLY A 38 2.39 -15.24 -6.28
N LYS A 39 2.72 -14.11 -6.91
CA LYS A 39 2.20 -12.77 -6.55
C LYS A 39 0.77 -12.58 -7.06
N TRP A 40 -0.21 -13.12 -6.34
CA TRP A 40 -1.64 -12.95 -6.61
C TRP A 40 -2.48 -13.21 -5.37
N HIS A 41 -3.77 -12.86 -5.38
CA HIS A 41 -4.64 -12.89 -4.19
C HIS A 41 -5.07 -14.29 -3.68
N ARG A 42 -4.73 -15.41 -4.34
CA ARG A 42 -5.11 -16.77 -3.90
C ARG A 42 -3.90 -17.68 -3.69
N GLN A 43 -2.94 -17.21 -2.90
CA GLN A 43 -1.66 -17.89 -2.66
C GLN A 43 -1.84 -19.22 -1.90
N VAL A 44 -2.79 -19.25 -0.98
CA VAL A 44 -3.09 -20.41 -0.13
C VAL A 44 -4.59 -20.63 -0.05
N SER A 45 -5.07 -21.85 -0.30
CA SER A 45 -6.48 -22.24 -0.10
C SER A 45 -6.69 -22.93 1.24
N LEU A 46 -7.78 -22.59 1.93
CA LEU A 46 -8.11 -23.13 3.25
C LEU A 46 -9.52 -23.75 3.23
N LEU A 47 -9.68 -24.86 3.94
CA LEU A 47 -10.97 -25.49 4.22
C LEU A 47 -11.12 -25.82 5.70
N SER A 48 -12.36 -25.72 6.18
CA SER A 48 -12.71 -26.18 7.53
C SER A 48 -12.79 -27.70 7.56
N ALA A 49 -12.16 -28.29 8.56
CA ALA A 49 -12.21 -29.74 8.81
C ALA A 49 -13.65 -30.23 8.97
N GLU A 50 -14.46 -29.46 9.72
CA GLU A 50 -15.86 -29.77 10.00
C GLU A 50 -16.70 -29.83 8.71
N LYS A 51 -16.40 -28.97 7.74
CA LYS A 51 -17.08 -28.97 6.44
C LYS A 51 -16.68 -30.17 5.59
N ILE A 52 -15.41 -30.58 5.64
CA ILE A 52 -14.93 -31.79 4.98
C ILE A 52 -15.59 -33.04 5.58
N ASP A 53 -15.65 -33.14 6.90
CA ASP A 53 -16.25 -34.28 7.59
C ASP A 53 -17.76 -34.39 7.32
N ALA A 54 -18.48 -33.26 7.30
CA ALA A 54 -19.88 -33.21 6.89
C ALA A 54 -20.07 -33.66 5.43
N PHE A 55 -19.14 -33.33 4.54
CA PHE A 55 -19.17 -33.79 3.15
C PHE A 55 -18.89 -35.29 3.04
N ARG A 56 -17.91 -35.81 3.78
CA ARG A 56 -17.58 -37.26 3.84
C ARG A 56 -18.75 -38.09 4.36
N ALA A 57 -19.47 -37.59 5.36
CA ALA A 57 -20.66 -38.25 5.92
C ALA A 57 -21.78 -38.51 4.89
N ARG A 58 -21.78 -37.80 3.75
CA ARG A 58 -22.70 -38.05 2.62
C ARG A 58 -22.29 -39.23 1.73
N GLY A 59 -21.30 -40.02 2.14
CA GLY A 59 -20.90 -41.27 1.48
C GLY A 59 -19.67 -41.14 0.57
N ALA A 60 -18.90 -40.06 0.69
CA ALA A 60 -17.73 -39.83 -0.16
C ALA A 60 -16.42 -40.20 0.56
N GLN A 61 -15.69 -41.20 0.03
CA GLN A 61 -14.28 -41.40 0.38
C GLN A 61 -13.43 -40.37 -0.35
N ILE A 62 -13.00 -39.34 0.37
CA ILE A 62 -12.23 -38.20 -0.14
C ILE A 62 -11.04 -37.97 0.76
N ASP A 63 -9.85 -38.13 0.19
CA ASP A 63 -8.57 -37.86 0.85
C ASP A 63 -8.35 -36.35 1.03
N ASN A 64 -7.48 -35.98 1.97
CA ASN A 64 -7.09 -34.58 2.16
C ASN A 64 -6.39 -34.05 0.90
N GLY A 65 -6.66 -32.79 0.53
CA GLY A 65 -6.11 -32.15 -0.66
C GLY A 65 -6.88 -32.45 -1.95
N ALA A 66 -7.85 -33.37 -1.92
CA ALA A 66 -8.62 -33.77 -3.09
C ALA A 66 -9.57 -32.67 -3.61
N PHE A 67 -9.94 -31.69 -2.78
CA PHE A 67 -10.67 -30.50 -3.24
C PHE A 67 -9.74 -29.41 -3.77
N GLY A 68 -8.42 -29.59 -3.67
CA GLY A 68 -7.40 -28.61 -4.04
C GLY A 68 -7.14 -27.57 -2.94
N GLU A 69 -7.54 -27.85 -1.71
CA GLU A 69 -7.21 -27.10 -0.51
C GLU A 69 -5.76 -27.32 -0.09
N ASN A 70 -5.08 -26.24 0.30
CA ASN A 70 -3.74 -26.35 0.85
C ASN A 70 -3.78 -26.68 2.34
N LEU A 71 -4.61 -25.99 3.11
CA LEU A 71 -4.65 -26.15 4.56
C LEU A 71 -6.04 -26.61 5.00
N ILE A 72 -6.07 -27.65 5.83
CA ILE A 72 -7.28 -28.08 6.53
C ILE A 72 -7.14 -27.66 7.98
N ILE A 73 -8.06 -26.82 8.45
CA ILE A 73 -8.01 -26.25 9.80
C ILE A 73 -9.34 -26.50 10.50
N SER A 74 -9.30 -26.96 11.74
CA SER A 74 -10.51 -27.10 12.58
C SER A 74 -10.75 -25.86 13.45
N GLY A 75 -11.97 -25.72 13.93
CA GLY A 75 -12.37 -24.70 14.90
C GLY A 75 -12.78 -23.35 14.30
N PHE A 76 -12.90 -23.25 12.97
CA PHE A 76 -13.32 -22.02 12.29
C PHE A 76 -14.34 -22.30 11.18
N ASP A 77 -15.37 -21.46 11.10
CA ASP A 77 -16.31 -21.41 9.98
C ASP A 77 -15.91 -20.29 9.03
N PHE A 78 -14.91 -20.55 8.19
CA PHE A 78 -14.25 -19.53 7.35
C PHE A 78 -15.21 -18.67 6.53
N LYS A 79 -16.25 -19.29 5.97
CA LYS A 79 -17.25 -18.62 5.12
C LYS A 79 -17.96 -17.46 5.82
N ASN A 80 -18.13 -17.56 7.14
CA ASN A 80 -18.85 -16.57 7.93
C ASN A 80 -17.90 -15.57 8.63
N LEU A 81 -16.60 -15.64 8.34
CA LEU A 81 -15.62 -14.67 8.81
C LEU A 81 -15.51 -13.49 7.83
N PRO A 82 -15.31 -12.25 8.32
CA PRO A 82 -15.06 -11.11 7.44
C PRO A 82 -13.81 -11.30 6.57
N LEU A 83 -13.84 -10.79 5.33
CA LEU A 83 -12.61 -10.65 4.53
C LEU A 83 -11.61 -9.78 5.29
N GLY A 84 -10.31 -10.10 5.16
CA GLY A 84 -9.26 -9.49 5.98
C GLY A 84 -9.00 -10.20 7.30
N THR A 85 -9.82 -11.19 7.69
CA THR A 85 -9.53 -11.98 8.89
C THR A 85 -8.19 -12.69 8.73
N ARG A 86 -7.37 -12.63 9.78
CA ARG A 86 -6.01 -13.19 9.79
C ARG A 86 -5.94 -14.46 10.61
N PHE A 87 -5.07 -15.38 10.20
CA PHE A 87 -4.79 -16.64 10.88
C PHE A 87 -3.30 -16.74 11.16
N CYS A 88 -2.95 -16.76 12.45
CA CYS A 88 -1.58 -16.93 12.91
C CYS A 88 -1.31 -18.42 13.20
N ILE A 89 -0.27 -18.96 12.58
CA ILE A 89 0.18 -20.35 12.70
C ILE A 89 1.67 -20.33 13.01
N GLY A 90 2.03 -20.54 14.28
CA GLY A 90 3.40 -20.31 14.73
C GLY A 90 3.83 -18.87 14.44
N ASP A 91 4.84 -18.70 13.59
CA ASP A 91 5.29 -17.39 13.12
C ASP A 91 4.59 -16.91 11.84
N ALA A 92 3.87 -17.75 11.13
CA ALA A 92 3.25 -17.34 9.87
C ALA A 92 1.92 -16.62 10.10
N ILE A 93 1.60 -15.65 9.23
CA ILE A 93 0.31 -14.94 9.22
C ILE A 93 -0.29 -15.02 7.83
N LEU A 94 -1.49 -15.58 7.73
CA LEU A 94 -2.30 -15.63 6.52
C LEU A 94 -3.44 -14.62 6.66
N GLU A 95 -3.78 -13.89 5.59
CA GLU A 95 -4.94 -12.99 5.58
C GLU A 95 -5.92 -13.40 4.48
N MET A 96 -7.16 -13.69 4.88
CA MET A 96 -8.22 -14.13 3.99
C MET A 96 -8.59 -13.03 2.99
N THR A 97 -8.54 -13.36 1.69
CA THR A 97 -8.84 -12.45 0.57
C THR A 97 -10.15 -12.77 -0.12
N GLN A 98 -10.62 -14.01 -0.06
CA GLN A 98 -11.76 -14.43 -0.86
C GLN A 98 -12.48 -15.63 -0.26
N ILE A 99 -13.81 -15.63 -0.40
CA ILE A 99 -14.68 -16.76 -0.07
C ILE A 99 -15.21 -17.36 -1.37
N GLY A 100 -15.10 -18.68 -1.50
CA GLY A 100 -15.56 -19.42 -2.66
C GLY A 100 -14.74 -19.16 -3.92
N LYS A 101 -15.10 -19.84 -5.01
CA LYS A 101 -14.61 -19.54 -6.38
C LYS A 101 -15.60 -20.05 -7.42
N GLN A 102 -15.65 -19.39 -8.57
CA GLN A 102 -16.29 -19.98 -9.75
C GLN A 102 -15.41 -21.09 -10.32
N CYS A 103 -16.02 -22.23 -10.64
CA CYS A 103 -15.35 -23.35 -11.27
C CYS A 103 -15.63 -23.33 -12.78
N HIS A 104 -14.59 -23.14 -13.60
CA HIS A 104 -14.71 -23.16 -15.06
C HIS A 104 -14.48 -24.56 -15.66
N SER A 105 -13.96 -25.49 -14.86
CA SER A 105 -13.70 -26.87 -15.26
C SER A 105 -14.17 -27.79 -14.14
N HIS A 106 -15.16 -28.65 -14.43
CA HIS A 106 -15.66 -29.62 -13.45
C HIS A 106 -14.54 -30.60 -13.08
N CYS A 107 -14.01 -30.47 -11.86
CA CYS A 107 -12.92 -31.30 -11.34
C CYS A 107 -13.36 -32.76 -11.14
N ALA A 108 -12.40 -33.66 -10.87
CA ALA A 108 -12.67 -35.08 -10.63
C ALA A 108 -13.73 -35.30 -9.54
N ILE A 109 -13.68 -34.52 -8.45
CA ILE A 109 -14.67 -34.56 -7.37
C ILE A 109 -16.07 -34.17 -7.87
N TYR A 110 -16.20 -33.09 -8.63
CA TYR A 110 -17.49 -32.67 -9.18
C TYR A 110 -18.07 -33.73 -10.12
N LYS A 111 -17.23 -34.36 -10.95
CA LYS A 111 -17.66 -35.45 -11.85
C LYS A 111 -18.13 -36.68 -11.08
N ARG A 112 -17.54 -36.96 -9.92
CA ARG A 112 -17.88 -38.13 -9.07
C ARG A 112 -19.12 -37.88 -8.19
N MET A 113 -19.22 -36.69 -7.62
CA MET A 113 -20.21 -36.36 -6.57
C MET A 113 -21.33 -35.43 -7.02
N GLY A 114 -21.21 -34.83 -8.22
CA GLY A 114 -22.14 -33.81 -8.73
C GLY A 114 -21.97 -32.42 -8.10
N GLU A 115 -21.12 -32.29 -7.08
CA GLU A 115 -20.87 -31.03 -6.36
C GLU A 115 -19.45 -30.98 -5.78
N CYS A 116 -18.97 -29.78 -5.47
CA CYS A 116 -17.69 -29.52 -4.83
C CYS A 116 -17.87 -28.50 -3.70
N ILE A 117 -17.12 -28.64 -2.62
CA ILE A 117 -17.20 -27.79 -1.43
C ILE A 117 -16.50 -26.43 -1.63
N MET A 118 -15.44 -26.38 -2.43
CA MET A 118 -14.60 -25.18 -2.63
C MET A 118 -15.34 -23.94 -3.12
N PRO A 119 -16.29 -24.02 -4.07
CA PRO A 119 -17.04 -22.85 -4.52
C PRO A 119 -17.85 -22.13 -3.43
N LYS A 120 -18.24 -22.82 -2.36
CA LYS A 120 -19.16 -22.30 -1.33
C LYS A 120 -18.51 -22.12 0.03
N GLU A 121 -17.58 -23.01 0.39
CA GLU A 121 -17.00 -23.06 1.74
C GLU A 121 -15.47 -22.90 1.73
N GLY A 122 -14.82 -23.07 0.57
CA GLY A 122 -13.38 -22.86 0.45
C GLY A 122 -13.03 -21.38 0.50
N VAL A 123 -11.98 -21.02 1.21
CA VAL A 123 -11.48 -19.64 1.25
C VAL A 123 -10.06 -19.58 0.74
N PHE A 124 -9.64 -18.38 0.34
CA PHE A 124 -8.29 -18.10 -0.14
C PHE A 124 -7.66 -17.02 0.70
N ALA A 125 -6.36 -17.10 0.85
CA ALA A 125 -5.56 -16.15 1.60
C ALA A 125 -4.25 -15.82 0.86
N VAL A 126 -3.65 -14.72 1.26
CA VAL A 126 -2.25 -14.38 0.97
C VAL A 126 -1.43 -14.51 2.24
N VAL A 127 -0.12 -14.72 2.08
CA VAL A 127 0.83 -14.80 3.18
C VAL A 127 1.31 -13.39 3.49
N ILE A 128 0.92 -12.87 4.65
CA ILE A 128 1.39 -11.57 5.16
C ILE A 128 2.79 -11.73 5.76
N ARG A 129 2.97 -12.75 6.61
CA ARG A 129 4.25 -13.08 7.23
C ARG A 129 4.57 -14.54 6.96
N GLY A 130 5.75 -14.78 6.39
CA GLY A 130 6.25 -16.13 6.14
C GLY A 130 6.63 -16.85 7.43
N GLY A 131 6.80 -18.17 7.33
CA GLY A 131 7.17 -19.01 8.45
C GLY A 131 7.01 -20.49 8.12
N GLN A 132 7.60 -21.34 8.96
CA GLN A 132 7.45 -22.78 8.84
C GLN A 132 6.23 -23.25 9.62
N ILE A 133 5.38 -24.05 8.98
CA ILE A 133 4.16 -24.61 9.58
C ILE A 133 4.23 -26.14 9.58
N HIS A 134 3.65 -26.75 10.61
CA HIS A 134 3.59 -28.19 10.80
C HIS A 134 2.16 -28.65 11.07
N THR A 135 1.84 -29.85 10.61
CA THR A 135 0.59 -30.50 11.01
C THR A 135 0.52 -30.63 12.52
N GLY A 136 -0.59 -30.20 13.10
CA GLY A 136 -0.82 -30.16 14.54
C GLY A 136 -0.66 -28.78 15.18
N ASP A 137 -0.11 -27.80 14.44
CA ASP A 137 0.06 -26.43 14.93
C ASP A 137 -1.26 -25.80 15.36
N GLU A 138 -1.18 -25.01 16.42
CA GLU A 138 -2.29 -24.18 16.88
C GLU A 138 -2.51 -23.02 15.90
N VAL A 139 -3.77 -22.73 15.60
CA VAL A 139 -4.16 -21.61 14.73
C VAL A 139 -4.95 -20.59 15.54
N LYS A 140 -4.44 -19.36 15.60
CA LYS A 140 -5.09 -18.23 16.28
C LYS A 140 -5.75 -17.33 15.26
N LEU A 141 -7.01 -16.98 15.50
CA LEU A 141 -7.74 -16.00 14.71
C LEU A 141 -7.38 -14.60 15.20
N ILE A 142 -7.04 -13.73 14.27
CA ILE A 142 -6.84 -12.30 14.47
C ILE A 142 -7.94 -11.59 13.68
N PRO A 143 -8.79 -10.77 14.32
CA PRO A 143 -9.88 -10.08 13.64
C PRO A 143 -9.40 -9.24 12.45
N ALA A 144 -10.28 -9.09 11.45
CA ALA A 144 -10.00 -8.25 10.31
C ALA A 144 -9.76 -6.79 10.75
N ASN A 145 -8.69 -6.18 10.26
CA ASN A 145 -8.36 -4.78 10.51
C ASN A 145 -7.89 -4.12 9.21
N ILE A 146 -8.62 -3.07 8.80
CA ILE A 146 -8.35 -2.32 7.56
C ILE A 146 -6.96 -1.69 7.60
N TYR A 147 -6.57 -1.10 8.72
CA TYR A 147 -5.30 -0.38 8.89
C TYR A 147 -4.11 -1.32 8.93
N ALA A 148 -4.26 -2.51 9.54
CA ALA A 148 -3.25 -3.56 9.45
C ALA A 148 -3.03 -4.01 7.99
N SER A 149 -4.10 -4.08 7.22
CA SER A 149 -4.05 -4.46 5.80
C SER A 149 -3.46 -3.35 4.93
N ILE A 150 -3.69 -2.08 5.27
CA ILE A 150 -2.98 -0.94 4.67
C ILE A 150 -1.49 -1.03 4.95
N LYS A 151 -1.09 -1.33 6.21
CA LYS A 151 0.33 -1.41 6.60
C LYS A 151 1.08 -2.52 5.88
N ASP A 152 0.48 -3.69 5.78
CA ASP A 152 1.14 -4.90 5.26
C ASP A 152 0.94 -5.12 3.75
N ARG A 153 0.35 -4.16 3.04
CA ARG A 153 0.13 -4.27 1.60
C ARG A 153 1.46 -4.28 0.81
N PRO A 154 1.50 -4.90 -0.38
CA PRO A 154 2.63 -4.73 -1.30
C PRO A 154 2.81 -3.24 -1.67
N ALA A 155 4.06 -2.79 -1.71
CA ALA A 155 4.38 -1.37 -1.93
C ALA A 155 3.89 -0.84 -3.29
N ASP A 156 3.83 -1.72 -4.30
CA ASP A 156 3.43 -1.43 -5.68
C ASP A 156 1.93 -1.59 -5.94
N SER A 157 1.16 -2.13 -4.97
CA SER A 157 -0.28 -2.33 -5.14
C SER A 157 -1.05 -1.02 -5.15
N ARG A 158 -2.04 -0.93 -6.04
CA ARG A 158 -3.01 0.18 -6.03
C ARG A 158 -3.97 -0.01 -4.86
N CYS A 159 -3.90 0.90 -3.90
CA CYS A 159 -4.70 0.83 -2.68
C CYS A 159 -5.72 1.97 -2.62
N GLU A 160 -6.98 1.63 -2.42
CA GLU A 160 -8.09 2.59 -2.34
C GLU A 160 -8.91 2.31 -1.09
N LEU A 161 -9.00 3.29 -0.19
CA LEU A 161 -9.86 3.23 0.98
C LEU A 161 -11.13 4.03 0.69
N LEU A 162 -12.26 3.35 0.68
CA LEU A 162 -13.58 3.97 0.60
C LEU A 162 -14.15 4.11 2.00
N THR A 163 -14.79 5.24 2.27
CA THR A 163 -15.52 5.49 3.51
C THR A 163 -16.89 6.08 3.18
N VAL A 164 -17.97 5.49 3.68
CA VAL A 164 -19.31 6.07 3.58
C VAL A 164 -19.40 7.27 4.52
N ILE A 165 -19.76 8.45 3.99
CA ILE A 165 -19.72 9.70 4.77
C ILE A 165 -21.09 10.19 5.25
N GLU A 166 -22.17 9.65 4.68
CA GLU A 166 -23.55 10.08 4.98
C GLU A 166 -24.51 8.88 5.05
N GLY A 167 -25.68 9.09 5.66
CA GLY A 167 -26.74 8.08 5.74
C GLY A 167 -26.54 7.03 6.84
N ALA A 168 -27.34 5.96 6.79
CA ALA A 168 -27.37 4.92 7.82
C ALA A 168 -26.05 4.13 7.94
N HIS A 169 -25.29 4.07 6.85
CA HIS A 169 -24.03 3.34 6.74
C HIS A 169 -22.79 4.22 6.99
N ALA A 170 -22.97 5.46 7.45
CA ALA A 170 -21.86 6.37 7.71
C ALA A 170 -20.80 5.74 8.64
N GLY A 171 -19.53 5.87 8.24
CA GLY A 171 -18.36 5.28 8.89
C GLY A 171 -18.03 3.85 8.46
N GLU A 172 -18.88 3.19 7.66
CA GLU A 172 -18.47 1.93 7.02
C GLU A 172 -17.33 2.19 6.03
N LYS A 173 -16.37 1.27 5.98
CA LYS A 173 -15.21 1.32 5.10
C LYS A 173 -14.98 0.04 4.32
N ALA A 174 -14.40 0.18 3.13
CA ALA A 174 -13.78 -0.93 2.43
C ALA A 174 -12.42 -0.52 1.87
N LEU A 175 -11.46 -1.43 2.05
CA LEU A 175 -10.13 -1.34 1.48
C LEU A 175 -10.10 -2.18 0.21
N TYR A 176 -9.77 -1.55 -0.91
CA TYR A 176 -9.50 -2.23 -2.17
C TYR A 176 -8.00 -2.27 -2.40
N ILE A 177 -7.50 -3.45 -2.80
CA ILE A 177 -6.13 -3.64 -3.26
C ILE A 177 -6.21 -4.28 -4.64
N ASP A 178 -5.62 -3.61 -5.63
CA ASP A 178 -5.61 -4.02 -7.04
C ASP A 178 -7.02 -4.33 -7.58
N GLY A 179 -7.98 -3.46 -7.20
CA GLY A 179 -9.35 -3.48 -7.68
C GLY A 179 -10.25 -4.53 -7.01
N ARG A 180 -9.84 -5.12 -5.88
CA ARG A 180 -10.63 -6.11 -5.13
C ARG A 180 -10.73 -5.74 -3.67
N ILE A 181 -11.86 -6.06 -3.05
CA ILE A 181 -12.03 -5.92 -1.60
C ILE A 181 -10.98 -6.79 -0.91
N ARG A 182 -10.14 -6.14 -0.10
CA ARG A 182 -9.21 -6.79 0.81
C ARG A 182 -9.86 -7.00 2.16
N VAL A 183 -10.44 -5.93 2.70
CA VAL A 183 -11.11 -5.88 4.01
C VAL A 183 -12.28 -4.92 3.89
N ALA A 184 -13.39 -5.23 4.53
CA ALA A 184 -14.53 -4.32 4.62
C ALA A 184 -15.21 -4.41 5.99
N SER A 185 -15.79 -3.30 6.42
CA SER A 185 -16.69 -3.21 7.56
C SER A 185 -18.09 -2.87 7.07
N GLY A 186 -19.11 -3.60 7.50
CA GLY A 186 -20.49 -3.39 7.05
C GLY A 186 -20.85 -4.19 5.80
N SER A 187 -22.01 -3.90 5.21
CA SER A 187 -22.65 -4.75 4.17
C SER A 187 -22.73 -4.13 2.78
N GLU A 188 -22.36 -2.86 2.62
CA GLU A 188 -22.62 -2.10 1.39
C GLU A 188 -21.59 -2.31 0.25
N TRP A 189 -20.76 -3.35 0.34
CA TRP A 189 -19.57 -3.48 -0.51
C TRP A 189 -19.71 -4.58 -1.56
N ALA A 190 -19.26 -4.30 -2.78
CA ALA A 190 -19.19 -5.24 -3.89
C ALA A 190 -17.74 -5.38 -4.40
N ASP A 191 -17.38 -6.50 -5.00
CA ASP A 191 -16.01 -6.75 -5.49
C ASP A 191 -15.53 -5.70 -6.51
N GLU A 192 -16.46 -5.08 -7.24
CA GLU A 192 -16.20 -3.97 -8.17
C GLU A 192 -16.94 -2.70 -7.72
N ILE A 193 -16.26 -1.56 -7.82
CA ILE A 193 -16.82 -0.25 -7.49
C ILE A 193 -17.67 0.24 -8.67
N ASN A 194 -18.94 0.56 -8.42
CA ASN A 194 -19.79 1.24 -9.40
C ASN A 194 -19.85 2.74 -9.11
N ASP A 195 -18.94 3.51 -9.71
CA ASP A 195 -18.87 4.97 -9.54
C ASP A 195 -20.14 5.71 -10.05
N ASN A 196 -21.05 5.03 -10.75
CA ASN A 196 -22.32 5.60 -11.22
C ASN A 196 -23.49 5.38 -10.24
N ASP A 197 -23.27 4.67 -9.13
CA ASP A 197 -24.29 4.46 -8.11
C ASP A 197 -24.36 5.66 -7.16
N ASN A 198 -25.34 6.53 -7.39
CA ASN A 198 -25.57 7.71 -6.55
C ASN A 198 -26.40 7.41 -5.28
N SER A 199 -26.63 6.14 -4.93
CA SER A 199 -27.40 5.77 -3.74
C SER A 199 -26.64 6.00 -2.43
N ILE A 200 -25.30 6.05 -2.47
CA ILE A 200 -24.43 6.22 -1.30
C ILE A 200 -23.36 7.27 -1.60
N VAL A 201 -23.15 8.20 -0.65
CA VAL A 201 -22.07 9.19 -0.75
C VAL A 201 -20.83 8.65 -0.04
N MET A 202 -19.73 8.52 -0.78
CA MET A 202 -18.48 7.96 -0.29
C MET A 202 -17.31 8.94 -0.48
N PHE A 203 -16.39 8.94 0.48
CA PHE A 203 -15.06 9.51 0.33
C PHE A 203 -14.09 8.43 -0.13
N LYS A 204 -13.44 8.67 -1.28
CA LYS A 204 -12.41 7.79 -1.85
C LYS A 204 -11.03 8.37 -1.57
N GLN A 205 -10.25 7.64 -0.78
CA GLN A 205 -8.87 7.97 -0.49
C GLN A 205 -7.94 6.99 -1.21
N GLN A 206 -7.09 7.49 -2.11
CA GLN A 206 -6.02 6.67 -2.68
C GLN A 206 -4.87 6.60 -1.68
N ILE A 207 -4.50 5.39 -1.27
CA ILE A 207 -3.41 5.17 -0.32
C ILE A 207 -2.15 4.83 -1.11
N GLY A 208 -1.20 5.76 -1.12
CA GLY A 208 0.07 5.61 -1.82
C GLY A 208 1.17 5.08 -0.90
N SER A 209 2.18 4.46 -1.50
CA SER A 209 3.44 4.17 -0.81
C SER A 209 4.32 5.43 -0.76
N ARG A 210 5.46 5.35 -0.05
CA ARG A 210 6.48 6.40 -0.17
C ARG A 210 7.05 6.33 -1.58
N PRO A 211 6.97 7.42 -2.38
CA PRO A 211 7.54 7.39 -3.71
C PRO A 211 9.03 7.08 -3.62
N ARG A 212 9.50 6.21 -4.49
CA ARG A 212 10.89 5.77 -4.48
C ARG A 212 11.72 6.74 -5.33
N LEU A 213 12.60 7.49 -4.67
CA LEU A 213 13.54 8.40 -5.33
C LEU A 213 14.85 7.66 -5.61
N ILE A 214 15.07 7.31 -6.87
CA ILE A 214 16.24 6.53 -7.31
C ILE A 214 17.25 7.46 -7.97
N ILE A 215 18.36 7.72 -7.28
CA ILE A 215 19.42 8.60 -7.73
C ILE A 215 20.57 7.77 -8.31
N CYS A 216 20.83 7.93 -9.60
CA CYS A 216 21.97 7.33 -10.29
C CYS A 216 23.15 8.30 -10.24
N GLY A 217 24.10 8.02 -9.35
CA GLY A 217 25.29 8.83 -9.08
C GLY A 217 25.22 9.48 -7.69
N GLY A 218 26.32 9.40 -6.95
CA GLY A 218 26.47 9.86 -5.57
C GLY A 218 27.41 11.06 -5.42
N GLY A 219 27.50 11.92 -6.45
CA GLY A 219 28.30 13.14 -6.41
C GLY A 219 27.84 14.18 -5.37
N HIS A 220 28.52 15.33 -5.29
CA HIS A 220 28.21 16.36 -4.30
C HIS A 220 26.77 16.89 -4.37
N VAL A 221 26.23 17.06 -5.59
CA VAL A 221 24.82 17.48 -5.79
C VAL A 221 23.87 16.39 -5.28
N SER A 222 24.14 15.12 -5.59
CA SER A 222 23.33 13.99 -5.11
C SER A 222 23.31 13.90 -3.59
N ALA A 223 24.46 14.12 -2.93
CA ALA A 223 24.54 14.18 -1.48
C ALA A 223 23.67 15.29 -0.87
N ALA A 224 23.63 16.47 -1.50
CA ALA A 224 22.72 17.55 -1.09
C ALA A 224 21.26 17.20 -1.34
N LEU A 225 20.95 16.56 -2.47
CA LEU A 225 19.60 16.08 -2.81
C LEU A 225 19.09 15.04 -1.80
N VAL A 226 19.94 14.07 -1.41
CA VAL A 226 19.61 13.07 -0.38
C VAL A 226 19.20 13.74 0.93
N ARG A 227 19.97 14.72 1.43
CA ARG A 227 19.64 15.45 2.66
C ARG A 227 18.30 16.19 2.60
N MET A 228 17.94 16.72 1.43
CA MET A 228 16.66 17.41 1.26
C MET A 228 15.52 16.41 1.14
N ALA A 229 15.72 15.33 0.38
CA ALA A 229 14.73 14.29 0.17
C ALA A 229 14.40 13.53 1.47
N SER A 230 15.35 13.39 2.40
CA SER A 230 15.13 12.73 3.70
C SER A 230 14.13 13.49 4.58
N LEU A 231 13.88 14.77 4.27
CA LEU A 231 12.85 15.58 4.94
C LEU A 231 11.46 15.45 4.29
N LEU A 232 11.33 14.73 3.16
CA LEU A 232 10.18 14.79 2.25
C LEU A 232 9.46 13.45 2.01
N ALA A 233 9.58 12.50 2.94
CA ALA A 233 8.90 11.20 2.92
C ALA A 233 9.06 10.40 1.61
N PHE A 234 10.24 10.51 0.99
CA PHE A 234 10.68 9.61 -0.09
C PHE A 234 11.39 8.39 0.50
N ASP A 235 11.32 7.26 -0.21
CA ASP A 235 12.24 6.13 -0.01
C ASP A 235 13.46 6.33 -0.93
N ILE A 236 14.63 6.60 -0.36
CA ILE A 236 15.79 7.13 -1.09
C ILE A 236 16.76 6.01 -1.43
N TRP A 237 16.84 5.71 -2.72
CA TRP A 237 17.76 4.74 -3.29
C TRP A 237 18.88 5.45 -4.04
N VAL A 238 20.13 5.10 -3.76
CA VAL A 238 21.28 5.61 -4.51
C VAL A 238 22.08 4.47 -5.12
N ILE A 239 22.28 4.54 -6.44
CA ILE A 239 23.17 3.65 -7.17
C ILE A 239 24.44 4.45 -7.47
N GLU A 240 25.61 3.92 -7.11
CA GLU A 240 26.88 4.60 -7.34
C GLU A 240 27.99 3.55 -7.55
N ASP A 241 28.83 3.74 -8.57
CA ASP A 241 29.87 2.77 -8.93
C ASP A 241 31.20 2.99 -8.18
N ARG A 242 31.33 4.11 -7.45
CA ARG A 242 32.54 4.48 -6.69
C ARG A 242 32.30 4.37 -5.17
N PRO A 243 33.02 3.48 -4.47
CA PRO A 243 32.79 3.22 -3.04
C PRO A 243 32.78 4.47 -2.13
N LEU A 244 33.72 5.39 -2.33
CA LEU A 244 33.82 6.61 -1.50
C LEU A 244 32.57 7.50 -1.60
N PHE A 245 31.95 7.57 -2.78
CA PHE A 245 30.75 8.36 -3.00
C PHE A 245 29.50 7.64 -2.47
N ALA A 246 29.44 6.31 -2.60
CA ALA A 246 28.41 5.47 -2.00
C ALA A 246 28.39 5.60 -0.46
N ASP A 247 29.56 5.53 0.18
CA ASP A 247 29.68 5.73 1.63
C ASP A 247 29.30 7.15 2.08
N ASN A 248 29.53 8.15 1.23
CA ASN A 248 29.15 9.52 1.54
C ASN A 248 27.62 9.69 1.53
N VAL A 249 26.92 9.28 0.46
CA VAL A 249 25.45 9.43 0.38
C VAL A 249 24.74 8.62 1.46
N LYS A 250 25.28 7.46 1.84
CA LYS A 250 24.79 6.68 3.00
C LYS A 250 24.81 7.51 4.28
N ARG A 251 25.93 8.20 4.54
CA ARG A 251 26.08 9.10 5.70
C ARG A 251 25.19 10.35 5.63
N GLN A 252 24.73 10.74 4.44
CA GLN A 252 23.81 11.87 4.26
C GLN A 252 22.34 11.49 4.49
N GLY A 253 22.03 10.21 4.70
CA GLY A 253 20.67 9.75 5.00
C GLY A 253 19.95 9.04 3.85
N ALA A 254 20.68 8.46 2.88
CA ALA A 254 20.06 7.56 1.91
C ALA A 254 19.64 6.25 2.60
N ASP A 255 18.40 5.82 2.40
CA ASP A 255 17.84 4.59 2.98
C ASP A 255 18.53 3.35 2.40
N HIS A 256 18.73 3.34 1.08
CA HIS A 256 19.33 2.23 0.35
C HIS A 256 20.47 2.70 -0.54
N VAL A 257 21.64 2.08 -0.41
CA VAL A 257 22.81 2.39 -1.25
C VAL A 257 23.34 1.12 -1.88
N ILE A 258 23.37 1.09 -3.22
CA ILE A 258 23.93 -0.01 -4.00
C ILE A 258 25.21 0.47 -4.65
N CYS A 259 26.35 0.01 -4.13
CA CYS A 259 27.65 0.28 -4.72
C CYS A 259 27.92 -0.71 -5.87
N GLY A 260 27.73 -0.29 -7.13
CA GLY A 260 27.85 -1.20 -8.27
C GLY A 260 27.55 -0.57 -9.63
N ASP A 261 27.53 -1.42 -10.65
CA ASP A 261 27.25 -1.03 -12.04
C ASP A 261 25.80 -0.56 -12.21
N TYR A 262 25.62 0.61 -12.83
CA TYR A 262 24.29 1.21 -13.01
C TYR A 262 23.35 0.31 -13.79
N LYS A 263 23.78 -0.16 -14.97
CA LYS A 263 22.95 -0.95 -15.88
C LYS A 263 22.50 -2.26 -15.24
N LYS A 264 23.41 -3.02 -14.64
CA LYS A 264 23.10 -4.29 -13.97
C LYS A 264 22.18 -4.10 -12.76
N THR A 265 22.40 -3.03 -12.00
CA THR A 265 21.59 -2.73 -10.81
C THR A 265 20.18 -2.34 -11.21
N LEU A 266 20.05 -1.39 -12.14
CA LEU A 266 18.76 -0.98 -12.68
C LEU A 266 18.03 -2.16 -13.30
N ALA A 267 18.67 -3.01 -14.10
CA ALA A 267 18.02 -4.18 -14.70
C ALA A 267 17.41 -5.16 -13.67
N ARG A 268 18.01 -5.27 -12.48
CA ARG A 268 17.54 -6.15 -11.40
C ARG A 268 16.50 -5.52 -10.48
N LEU A 269 16.44 -4.19 -10.46
CA LEU A 269 15.48 -3.48 -9.61
C LEU A 269 14.06 -3.72 -10.11
N GLU A 270 13.19 -4.26 -9.25
CA GLU A 270 11.77 -4.41 -9.59
C GLU A 270 11.16 -3.02 -9.86
N PRO A 271 10.52 -2.80 -11.02
CA PRO A 271 9.99 -1.50 -11.38
C PRO A 271 8.73 -1.16 -10.58
N GLN A 272 8.55 0.11 -10.24
CA GLN A 272 7.33 0.61 -9.59
C GLN A 272 6.77 1.81 -10.35
N ALA A 273 5.44 1.97 -10.36
CA ALA A 273 4.78 3.04 -11.10
C ALA A 273 5.14 4.43 -10.55
N ASP A 274 5.45 4.52 -9.26
CA ASP A 274 5.85 5.70 -8.50
C ASP A 274 7.37 5.83 -8.33
N ASP A 275 8.16 5.24 -9.25
CA ASP A 275 9.59 5.47 -9.31
C ASP A 275 9.92 6.87 -9.88
N TYR A 276 10.74 7.61 -9.14
CA TYR A 276 11.31 8.90 -9.54
C TYR A 276 12.81 8.74 -9.79
N TYR A 277 13.20 8.68 -11.05
CA TYR A 277 14.60 8.51 -11.43
C TYR A 277 15.31 9.84 -11.62
N VAL A 278 16.50 9.97 -11.02
CA VAL A 278 17.38 11.13 -11.16
C VAL A 278 18.75 10.67 -11.64
N CYS A 279 19.11 11.02 -12.87
CA CYS A 279 20.42 10.74 -13.45
C CYS A 279 21.38 11.92 -13.17
N MET A 280 22.29 11.71 -12.23
CA MET A 280 23.35 12.64 -11.82
C MET A 280 24.71 11.93 -11.86
N THR A 281 24.95 11.19 -12.95
CA THR A 281 26.15 10.37 -13.07
C THR A 281 27.39 11.20 -13.42
N ARG A 282 28.56 10.54 -13.38
CA ARG A 282 29.86 11.17 -13.68
C ARG A 282 30.16 11.40 -15.16
N GLY A 283 29.27 11.03 -16.09
CA GLY A 283 29.54 11.24 -17.51
C GLY A 283 28.46 10.74 -18.46
N HIS A 284 28.49 11.27 -19.70
CA HIS A 284 27.49 11.04 -20.76
C HIS A 284 27.17 9.56 -20.98
N ARG A 285 28.22 8.72 -21.04
CA ARG A 285 28.08 7.27 -21.20
C ARG A 285 27.21 6.64 -20.11
N PHE A 286 27.42 7.02 -18.85
CA PHE A 286 26.70 6.42 -17.72
C PHE A 286 25.25 6.91 -17.67
N ASP A 287 24.97 8.16 -18.04
CA ASP A 287 23.58 8.64 -18.18
C ASP A 287 22.84 7.84 -19.26
N MET A 288 23.48 7.59 -20.41
CA MET A 288 22.90 6.77 -21.47
C MET A 288 22.63 5.33 -21.02
N GLU A 289 23.56 4.72 -20.27
CA GLU A 289 23.36 3.39 -19.68
C GLU A 289 22.16 3.37 -18.71
N CYS A 290 21.99 4.41 -17.87
CA CYS A 290 20.85 4.52 -16.96
C CYS A 290 19.53 4.71 -17.70
N LEU A 291 19.45 5.75 -18.55
CA LEU A 291 18.23 6.13 -19.27
C LEU A 291 17.71 4.99 -20.16
N THR A 292 18.60 4.25 -20.80
CA THR A 292 18.24 3.10 -21.64
C THR A 292 17.56 1.98 -20.85
N GLU A 293 17.94 1.74 -19.59
CA GLU A 293 17.27 0.75 -18.73
C GLU A 293 15.99 1.31 -18.10
N ILE A 294 16.00 2.59 -17.71
CA ILE A 294 14.84 3.26 -17.10
C ILE A 294 13.66 3.34 -18.09
N PHE A 295 13.91 3.72 -19.34
CA PHE A 295 12.87 3.88 -20.36
C PHE A 295 12.18 2.59 -20.81
N ARG A 296 12.69 1.42 -20.39
CA ARG A 296 12.04 0.13 -20.63
C ARG A 296 11.06 -0.27 -19.53
N LYS A 297 10.88 0.58 -18.52
CA LYS A 297 10.11 0.31 -17.31
C LYS A 297 9.01 1.36 -17.12
N PRO A 298 7.95 1.06 -16.36
CA PRO A 298 7.07 2.10 -15.85
C PRO A 298 7.83 3.01 -14.87
N TYR A 299 7.55 4.31 -14.90
CA TYR A 299 8.10 5.31 -13.98
C TYR A 299 7.19 6.55 -13.87
N ALA A 300 7.27 7.25 -12.74
CA ALA A 300 6.55 8.50 -12.49
C ALA A 300 7.34 9.74 -12.91
N TYR A 301 8.67 9.68 -12.91
CA TYR A 301 9.50 10.81 -13.30
C TYR A 301 10.88 10.35 -13.73
N VAL A 302 11.45 11.04 -14.70
CA VAL A 302 12.84 10.86 -15.10
C VAL A 302 13.49 12.20 -15.40
N GLY A 303 14.53 12.51 -14.65
CA GLY A 303 15.31 13.73 -14.81
C GLY A 303 16.77 13.41 -15.02
N MET A 304 17.45 14.20 -15.86
CA MET A 304 18.88 14.10 -16.08
C MET A 304 19.56 15.45 -15.88
N MET A 305 20.57 15.46 -15.02
CA MET A 305 21.45 16.60 -14.82
C MET A 305 22.38 16.78 -16.01
N GLY A 306 22.30 17.94 -16.65
CA GLY A 306 23.13 18.30 -17.78
C GLY A 306 22.79 19.66 -18.34
N SER A 307 23.73 20.26 -19.09
CA SER A 307 23.45 21.49 -19.83
C SER A 307 22.44 21.23 -20.95
N LYS A 308 21.80 22.27 -21.47
CA LYS A 308 20.90 22.17 -22.65
C LYS A 308 21.59 21.49 -23.84
N LYS A 309 22.88 21.75 -24.03
CA LYS A 309 23.69 21.10 -25.08
C LYS A 309 23.84 19.60 -24.85
N ARG A 310 24.13 19.18 -23.61
CA ARG A 310 24.24 17.76 -23.25
C ARG A 310 22.89 17.05 -23.37
N ALA A 311 21.82 17.69 -22.93
CA ALA A 311 20.45 17.19 -23.08
C ALA A 311 20.11 16.91 -24.55
N ALA A 312 20.44 17.84 -25.46
CA ALA A 312 20.20 17.65 -26.89
C ALA A 312 20.95 16.44 -27.48
N ILE A 313 22.21 16.24 -27.09
CA ILE A 313 23.01 15.09 -27.54
C ILE A 313 22.40 13.78 -27.00
N VAL A 314 22.09 13.71 -25.71
CA VAL A 314 21.46 12.53 -25.09
C VAL A 314 20.13 12.19 -25.76
N LYS A 315 19.28 13.18 -26.03
CA LYS A 315 18.00 12.95 -26.72
C LYS A 315 18.21 12.37 -28.12
N LYS A 316 19.18 12.88 -28.89
CA LYS A 316 19.55 12.33 -30.20
C LYS A 316 20.04 10.88 -30.10
N ASP A 317 20.92 10.59 -29.15
CA ASP A 317 21.45 9.23 -28.96
C ASP A 317 20.35 8.24 -28.54
N LEU A 318 19.35 8.70 -27.77
CA LEU A 318 18.17 7.90 -27.40
C LEU A 318 17.25 7.63 -28.61
N GLU A 319 17.07 8.61 -29.50
CA GLU A 319 16.34 8.40 -30.77
C GLU A 319 17.05 7.35 -31.63
N GLU A 320 18.38 7.47 -31.78
CA GLU A 320 19.20 6.50 -32.51
C GLU A 320 19.17 5.10 -31.89
N ALA A 321 18.98 5.01 -30.57
CA ALA A 321 18.77 3.77 -29.84
C ALA A 321 17.34 3.20 -29.97
N GLY A 322 16.43 3.91 -30.66
CA GLY A 322 15.09 3.43 -31.00
C GLY A 322 13.98 3.80 -30.02
N PHE A 323 14.21 4.74 -29.10
CA PHE A 323 13.15 5.23 -28.20
C PHE A 323 12.20 6.20 -28.92
N SER A 324 10.92 6.19 -28.54
CA SER A 324 9.91 7.05 -29.16
C SER A 324 10.08 8.52 -28.76
N GLN A 325 9.62 9.42 -29.61
CA GLN A 325 9.62 10.87 -29.31
C GLN A 325 8.81 11.21 -28.05
N GLU A 326 7.74 10.46 -27.78
CA GLU A 326 6.93 10.62 -26.57
C GLU A 326 7.78 10.39 -25.32
N THR A 327 8.48 9.24 -25.23
CA THR A 327 9.37 8.90 -24.11
C THR A 327 10.48 9.94 -23.94
N ILE A 328 11.11 10.36 -25.04
CA ILE A 328 12.22 11.32 -25.03
C ILE A 328 11.77 12.72 -24.63
N SER A 329 10.56 13.12 -25.04
CA SER A 329 9.96 14.40 -24.64
C SER A 329 9.68 14.46 -23.14
N GLY A 330 9.36 13.32 -22.53
CA GLY A 330 9.15 13.19 -21.08
C GLY A 330 10.42 13.29 -20.23
N LEU A 331 11.62 13.34 -20.83
CA LEU A 331 12.88 13.52 -20.10
C LEU A 331 13.07 14.98 -19.65
N HIS A 332 13.10 15.19 -18.33
CA HIS A 332 13.43 16.47 -17.71
C HIS A 332 14.94 16.71 -17.78
N SER A 333 15.40 17.44 -18.80
CA SER A 333 16.81 17.81 -18.93
C SER A 333 16.99 19.15 -19.66
N PRO A 334 17.62 20.16 -19.04
CA PRO A 334 18.19 20.16 -17.69
C PRO A 334 17.13 19.88 -16.61
N ILE A 335 17.50 19.08 -15.62
CA ILE A 335 16.65 18.72 -14.49
C ILE A 335 16.47 19.90 -13.52
N GLY A 336 15.29 19.99 -12.90
CA GLY A 336 15.00 20.98 -11.85
C GLY A 336 14.39 22.28 -12.35
N LEU A 337 13.74 23.01 -11.43
CA LEU A 337 13.13 24.31 -11.72
C LEU A 337 14.18 25.37 -12.03
N ALA A 338 13.88 26.29 -12.97
CA ALA A 338 14.78 27.36 -13.38
C ALA A 338 14.89 28.50 -12.34
N ILE A 339 15.51 28.22 -11.19
CA ILE A 339 15.70 29.17 -10.07
C ILE A 339 17.06 29.88 -10.10
N GLY A 340 17.93 29.55 -11.06
CA GLY A 340 19.26 30.18 -11.19
C GLY A 340 20.32 29.68 -10.20
N GLY A 341 20.13 28.50 -9.60
CA GLY A 341 21.05 27.93 -8.61
C GLY A 341 22.47 27.66 -9.16
N GLN A 342 23.48 27.90 -8.32
CA GLN A 342 24.90 27.76 -8.67
C GLN A 342 25.65 26.79 -7.75
N THR A 343 25.23 26.68 -6.50
CA THR A 343 25.80 25.74 -5.52
C THR A 343 25.14 24.37 -5.62
N PRO A 344 25.80 23.28 -5.16
CA PRO A 344 25.19 21.96 -5.09
C PRO A 344 23.86 21.94 -4.34
N GLU A 345 23.74 22.71 -3.25
CA GLU A 345 22.54 22.85 -2.44
C GLU A 345 21.40 23.54 -3.20
N GLU A 346 21.68 24.63 -3.90
CA GLU A 346 20.66 25.32 -4.72
C GLU A 346 20.21 24.46 -5.90
N ILE A 347 21.12 23.71 -6.52
CA ILE A 347 20.78 22.77 -7.59
C ILE A 347 19.93 21.63 -7.02
N ALA A 348 20.28 21.08 -5.86
CA ALA A 348 19.47 20.08 -5.18
C ALA A 348 18.06 20.60 -4.85
N LEU A 349 17.95 21.85 -4.36
CA LEU A 349 16.67 22.52 -4.10
C LEU A 349 15.84 22.65 -5.38
N SER A 350 16.45 23.08 -6.48
CA SER A 350 15.83 23.16 -7.80
C SER A 350 15.24 21.82 -8.26
N VAL A 351 16.02 20.75 -8.11
CA VAL A 351 15.64 19.39 -8.52
C VAL A 351 14.51 18.84 -7.65
N ILE A 352 14.67 18.89 -6.33
CA ILE A 352 13.64 18.36 -5.43
C ILE A 352 12.33 19.15 -5.52
N SER A 353 12.39 20.45 -5.80
CA SER A 353 11.19 21.27 -6.03
C SER A 353 10.43 20.85 -7.29
N GLU A 354 11.14 20.52 -8.38
CA GLU A 354 10.50 19.99 -9.59
C GLU A 354 9.88 18.62 -9.32
N ILE A 355 10.61 17.73 -8.64
CA ILE A 355 10.13 16.38 -8.29
C ILE A 355 8.87 16.47 -7.42
N VAL A 356 8.86 17.31 -6.38
CA VAL A 356 7.69 17.50 -5.51
C VAL A 356 6.51 18.08 -6.29
N LYS A 357 6.75 19.03 -7.19
CA LYS A 357 5.72 19.57 -8.08
C LYS A 357 5.11 18.45 -8.94
N CYS A 358 5.93 17.70 -9.67
CA CYS A 358 5.45 16.60 -10.53
C CYS A 358 4.77 15.49 -9.72
N LYS A 359 5.27 15.18 -8.51
CA LYS A 359 4.60 14.28 -7.58
C LYS A 359 3.20 14.76 -7.28
N ASN A 360 3.05 15.98 -6.76
CA ASN A 360 1.76 16.50 -6.34
C ASN A 360 0.78 16.76 -7.50
N GLU A 361 1.27 16.91 -8.73
CA GLU A 361 0.43 16.97 -9.94
C GLU A 361 -0.08 15.59 -10.39
N ARG A 362 0.67 14.51 -10.13
CA ARG A 362 0.31 13.14 -10.53
C ARG A 362 -0.45 12.36 -9.46
N THR A 363 -0.07 12.54 -8.19
CA THR A 363 -0.64 11.76 -7.08
C THR A 363 -1.75 12.54 -6.38
N GLY A 364 -2.99 12.07 -6.54
CA GLY A 364 -4.06 12.26 -5.55
C GLY A 364 -3.92 11.32 -4.35
N CYS A 365 -2.84 10.53 -4.29
CA CYS A 365 -2.56 9.58 -3.22
C CYS A 365 -2.17 10.30 -1.93
N THR A 366 -2.83 9.93 -0.84
CA THR A 366 -2.49 10.34 0.51
C THR A 366 -1.60 9.28 1.15
N GLN A 367 -0.53 9.71 1.80
CA GLN A 367 0.18 8.84 2.75
C GLN A 367 -0.55 8.90 4.08
N VAL A 368 -0.77 7.73 4.69
CA VAL A 368 -1.18 7.65 6.08
C VAL A 368 0.08 7.78 6.93
N ASP A 369 0.03 8.63 7.94
CA ASP A 369 1.13 8.79 8.90
C ASP A 369 1.35 7.46 9.66
N ASN A 370 2.60 7.04 9.84
CA ASN A 370 2.90 5.74 10.46
C ASN A 370 2.46 5.70 11.93
N GLU A 371 2.59 6.79 12.69
CA GLU A 371 2.15 6.83 14.09
C GLU A 371 0.63 6.71 14.18
N VAL A 372 -0.08 7.38 13.27
CA VAL A 372 -1.54 7.26 13.15
C VAL A 372 -1.93 5.83 12.78
N LEU A 373 -1.24 5.22 11.82
CA LEU A 373 -1.51 3.86 11.36
C LEU A 373 -1.28 2.82 12.47
N ASP A 374 -0.18 2.95 13.20
CA ASP A 374 0.17 2.05 14.31
C ASP A 374 -0.86 2.15 15.44
N ALA A 375 -1.26 3.37 15.82
CA ALA A 375 -2.30 3.59 16.81
C ALA A 375 -3.65 2.97 16.39
N LEU A 376 -4.04 3.06 15.12
CA LEU A 376 -5.28 2.45 14.59
C LEU A 376 -5.23 0.91 14.57
N ILE A 377 -4.04 0.32 14.52
CA ILE A 377 -3.86 -1.14 14.60
C ILE A 377 -3.95 -1.60 16.06
N GLU A 378 -3.40 -0.82 16.98
CA GLU A 378 -3.32 -1.15 18.41
C GLU A 378 -4.54 -0.72 19.23
N ALA A 379 -5.50 0.01 18.63
CA ALA A 379 -6.68 0.61 19.27
C ALA A 379 -7.69 -0.36 19.92
N ALA A 380 -7.32 -1.61 20.22
CA ALA A 380 -8.22 -2.63 20.74
C ALA A 380 -8.88 -2.26 22.09
N ASP A 381 -8.24 -1.41 22.91
CA ASP A 381 -8.74 -1.03 24.24
C ASP A 381 -8.95 0.50 24.42
N GLU A 382 -8.57 1.31 23.42
CA GLU A 382 -8.59 2.77 23.52
C GLU A 382 -9.59 3.38 22.52
N ARG A 383 -10.42 4.32 22.99
CA ARG A 383 -11.37 5.04 22.14
C ARG A 383 -10.71 6.25 21.51
N TYR A 384 -10.73 6.26 20.20
CA TYR A 384 -10.23 7.33 19.35
C TYR A 384 -11.36 7.95 18.53
N ILE A 385 -11.18 9.21 18.14
CA ILE A 385 -11.86 9.82 17.01
C ILE A 385 -10.81 10.06 15.94
N LEU A 386 -10.97 9.39 14.80
CA LEU A 386 -10.19 9.62 13.59
C LEU A 386 -10.78 10.82 12.85
N CYS A 387 -9.94 11.82 12.66
CA CYS A 387 -10.25 13.03 11.91
C CYS A 387 -9.58 12.95 10.54
N THR A 388 -10.36 12.93 9.45
CA THR A 388 -9.84 12.91 8.08
C THR A 388 -10.33 14.14 7.32
N ILE A 389 -9.42 14.92 6.71
CA ILE A 389 -9.84 16.01 5.79
C ILE A 389 -10.41 15.37 4.53
N ILE A 390 -11.70 15.56 4.25
CA ILE A 390 -12.35 15.01 3.04
C ILE A 390 -12.58 16.06 1.95
N LYS A 391 -12.53 17.35 2.32
CA LYS A 391 -12.65 18.47 1.38
C LYS A 391 -11.77 19.63 1.84
N LYS A 392 -11.20 20.35 0.87
CA LYS A 392 -10.42 21.57 1.09
C LYS A 392 -10.81 22.63 0.06
N ASN A 393 -10.95 23.87 0.52
CA ASN A 393 -11.04 25.05 -0.31
C ASN A 393 -10.03 26.11 0.15
N GLY A 394 -9.45 26.85 -0.79
CA GLY A 394 -8.47 27.89 -0.50
C GLY A 394 -7.14 27.36 0.05
N SER A 395 -6.47 28.18 0.84
CA SER A 395 -5.08 27.99 1.30
C SER A 395 -4.99 27.23 2.63
N ALA A 396 -5.90 26.30 2.90
CA ALA A 396 -5.84 25.45 4.10
C ALA A 396 -4.48 24.69 4.18
N PRO A 397 -3.91 24.50 5.38
CA PRO A 397 -2.51 24.08 5.57
C PRO A 397 -2.19 22.66 5.07
N ARG A 398 -3.16 21.73 5.10
CA ARG A 398 -2.99 20.34 4.65
C ARG A 398 -4.01 19.95 3.59
N GLY A 399 -3.74 18.88 2.86
CA GLY A 399 -4.57 18.38 1.76
C GLY A 399 -5.61 17.35 2.20
N VAL A 400 -6.49 17.00 1.27
CA VAL A 400 -7.47 15.92 1.41
C VAL A 400 -6.78 14.60 1.71
N GLY A 401 -7.37 13.81 2.61
CA GLY A 401 -6.87 12.55 3.15
C GLY A 401 -5.93 12.68 4.35
N THR A 402 -5.50 13.89 4.73
CA THR A 402 -4.66 14.07 5.93
C THR A 402 -5.44 13.66 7.18
N GLN A 403 -4.79 12.93 8.09
CA GLN A 403 -5.39 12.30 9.25
C GLN A 403 -4.76 12.74 10.57
N MET A 404 -5.60 12.74 11.62
CA MET A 404 -5.21 12.94 13.01
C MET A 404 -6.12 12.10 13.90
N LEU A 405 -5.58 11.55 14.97
CA LEU A 405 -6.35 10.87 16.01
C LEU A 405 -6.44 11.75 17.25
N VAL A 406 -7.63 11.77 17.85
CA VAL A 406 -7.88 12.33 19.17
C VAL A 406 -8.37 11.22 20.07
N SER A 407 -7.65 10.92 21.15
CA SER A 407 -8.08 9.92 22.12
C SER A 407 -9.00 10.51 23.19
N SER A 408 -9.70 9.62 23.90
CA SER A 408 -10.50 9.99 25.07
C SER A 408 -9.70 10.57 26.26
N ASP A 409 -8.40 10.24 26.37
CA ASP A 409 -7.47 10.77 27.38
C ASP A 409 -6.74 12.07 26.95
N ASN A 410 -7.14 12.65 25.82
CA ASN A 410 -6.61 13.89 25.22
C ASN A 410 -5.23 13.80 24.55
N ARG A 411 -4.72 12.60 24.31
CA ARG A 411 -3.58 12.41 23.41
C ARG A 411 -3.98 12.70 21.97
N ILE A 412 -3.03 13.27 21.22
CA ILE A 412 -3.17 13.61 19.80
C ILE A 412 -2.05 12.90 19.05
N ILE A 413 -2.40 12.22 17.97
CA ILE A 413 -1.44 11.52 17.10
C ILE A 413 -1.66 12.00 15.67
N GLY A 414 -0.59 12.39 14.98
CA GLY A 414 -0.68 13.06 13.68
C GLY A 414 -1.16 14.51 13.76
N THR A 415 -1.47 15.10 12.61
CA THR A 415 -1.91 16.50 12.48
C THR A 415 -2.70 16.69 11.19
N ILE A 416 -3.77 17.48 11.25
CA ILE A 416 -4.52 17.95 10.07
C ILE A 416 -4.10 19.35 9.62
N GLY A 417 -3.02 19.89 10.21
CA GLY A 417 -2.36 21.12 9.76
C GLY A 417 -2.04 22.13 10.85
N GLY A 418 -2.38 21.86 12.10
CA GLY A 418 -2.13 22.73 13.24
C GLY A 418 -3.02 23.99 13.27
N GLY A 419 -2.70 24.90 14.19
CA GLY A 419 -3.37 26.20 14.32
C GLY A 419 -4.82 26.11 14.85
N CYS A 420 -5.59 27.17 14.58
CA CYS A 420 -6.95 27.33 15.11
C CYS A 420 -7.92 26.25 14.60
N ALA A 421 -7.84 25.89 13.32
CA ALA A 421 -8.71 24.88 12.73
C ALA A 421 -8.54 23.50 13.38
N GLU A 422 -7.28 23.08 13.61
CA GLU A 422 -7.01 21.82 14.31
C GLU A 422 -7.49 21.89 15.77
N ALA A 423 -7.25 23.00 16.46
CA ALA A 423 -7.71 23.19 17.84
C ALA A 423 -9.25 23.12 17.96
N GLU A 424 -9.99 23.65 16.98
CA GLU A 424 -11.44 23.59 16.93
C GLU A 424 -11.93 22.13 16.77
N VAL A 425 -11.32 21.38 15.84
CA VAL A 425 -11.61 19.95 15.63
C VAL A 425 -11.33 19.14 16.89
N ILE A 426 -10.18 19.36 17.54
CA ILE A 426 -9.83 18.68 18.80
C ILE A 426 -10.86 18.99 19.89
N SER A 427 -11.24 20.27 20.04
CA SER A 427 -12.26 20.70 21.00
C SER A 427 -13.63 20.07 20.72
N HIS A 428 -13.99 19.91 19.45
CA HIS A 428 -15.20 19.19 19.05
C HIS A 428 -15.13 17.70 19.41
N CYS A 429 -14.03 17.02 19.08
CA CYS A 429 -13.82 15.61 19.41
C CYS A 429 -13.94 15.35 20.92
N ARG A 430 -13.34 16.21 21.75
CA ARG A 430 -13.46 16.15 23.22
C ARG A 430 -14.89 16.24 23.72
N ARG A 431 -15.76 17.00 23.03
CA ARG A 431 -17.19 17.07 23.36
C ARG A 431 -17.93 15.82 22.92
N LEU A 432 -17.53 15.20 21.80
CA LEU A 432 -18.13 13.96 21.32
C LEU A 432 -17.91 12.79 22.27
N PHE A 433 -16.74 12.68 22.91
CA PHE A 433 -16.51 11.65 23.94
C PHE A 433 -17.45 11.73 25.15
N ARG A 434 -18.08 12.89 25.39
CA ARG A 434 -19.08 13.05 26.46
C ARG A 434 -20.48 12.60 26.05
N LYS A 435 -20.73 12.41 24.75
CA LYS A 435 -22.00 11.90 24.25
C LYS A 435 -22.03 10.38 24.43
N GLN A 436 -23.22 9.84 24.73
CA GLN A 436 -23.38 8.40 24.87
C GLN A 436 -23.36 7.66 23.53
N GLU A 437 -23.80 8.32 22.45
CA GLU A 437 -23.84 7.75 21.10
C GLU A 437 -23.22 8.73 20.09
N PHE A 438 -22.05 8.35 19.56
CA PHE A 438 -21.42 8.94 18.39
C PHE A 438 -20.77 7.80 17.60
N LYS A 439 -20.82 7.84 16.27
CA LYS A 439 -20.20 6.85 15.40
C LYS A 439 -19.41 7.53 14.29
N CYS A 440 -20.08 8.42 13.56
CA CYS A 440 -19.51 9.15 12.44
C CYS A 440 -20.21 10.50 12.29
N GLY A 441 -19.51 11.52 11.79
CA GLY A 441 -20.09 12.82 11.46
C GLY A 441 -19.13 13.72 10.71
N LEU A 442 -19.67 14.78 10.10
CA LEU A 442 -18.91 15.80 9.40
C LEU A 442 -18.81 17.08 10.22
N MET A 443 -17.66 17.74 10.12
CA MET A 443 -17.41 19.07 10.70
C MET A 443 -16.77 19.98 9.66
N ASP A 444 -17.44 21.07 9.33
CA ASP A 444 -16.88 22.12 8.49
C ASP A 444 -16.18 23.17 9.35
N VAL A 445 -14.96 23.54 8.95
CA VAL A 445 -14.14 24.54 9.64
C VAL A 445 -13.72 25.59 8.63
N SER A 446 -14.03 26.85 8.93
CA SER A 446 -13.64 28.00 8.10
C SER A 446 -12.63 28.86 8.85
N MET A 447 -11.54 29.16 8.18
CA MET A 447 -10.46 30.01 8.68
C MET A 447 -10.63 31.38 8.01
N ASN A 448 -11.50 32.21 8.57
CA ASN A 448 -11.79 33.54 8.04
C ASN A 448 -10.81 34.59 8.59
N THR A 449 -10.52 35.61 7.78
CA THR A 449 -9.57 36.68 8.12
C THR A 449 -9.98 37.55 9.31
N ASP A 450 -11.26 37.58 9.69
CA ASP A 450 -11.74 38.38 10.83
C ASP A 450 -11.30 37.83 12.19
N ASP A 451 -10.96 36.53 12.26
CA ASP A 451 -10.37 35.89 13.46
C ASP A 451 -8.85 36.03 13.52
N ALA A 452 -8.21 36.50 12.44
CA ALA A 452 -6.76 36.62 12.32
C ALA A 452 -6.17 37.70 13.23
N GLU A 453 -6.91 38.77 13.54
CA GLU A 453 -6.48 39.83 14.46
C GLU A 453 -6.39 39.37 15.93
N LYS A 454 -7.07 38.28 16.31
CA LYS A 454 -7.06 37.76 17.68
C LYS A 454 -6.13 36.56 17.89
N GLU A 455 -5.93 35.72 16.87
CA GLU A 455 -5.21 34.44 17.02
C GLU A 455 -3.88 34.33 16.25
N GLY A 456 -3.45 35.38 15.54
CA GLY A 456 -2.06 35.57 15.11
C GLY A 456 -1.55 34.71 13.95
N MET A 457 -2.22 33.61 13.57
CA MET A 457 -1.85 32.75 12.43
C MET A 457 -3.09 32.08 11.81
N VAL A 458 -3.76 32.74 10.85
CA VAL A 458 -4.89 32.16 10.11
C VAL A 458 -4.50 31.94 8.65
N CYS A 459 -4.43 30.69 8.21
CA CYS A 459 -4.35 30.35 6.80
C CYS A 459 -5.74 30.52 6.18
N GLY A 460 -5.93 31.46 5.24
CA GLY A 460 -7.25 31.66 4.63
C GLY A 460 -7.76 30.41 3.90
N GLY A 461 -8.97 29.94 4.20
CA GLY A 461 -9.57 28.77 3.55
C GLY A 461 -10.62 28.04 4.40
N SER A 462 -11.12 26.91 3.91
CA SER A 462 -12.02 26.04 4.67
C SER A 462 -11.74 24.56 4.40
N ILE A 463 -12.05 23.73 5.39
CA ILE A 463 -11.94 22.27 5.31
C ILE A 463 -13.22 21.60 5.81
N SER A 464 -13.55 20.45 5.24
CA SER A 464 -14.54 19.53 5.80
C SER A 464 -13.81 18.32 6.35
N VAL A 465 -14.04 18.02 7.63
CA VAL A 465 -13.38 16.94 8.37
C VAL A 465 -14.40 15.87 8.71
N LEU A 466 -14.13 14.64 8.28
CA LEU A 466 -14.85 13.45 8.70
C LEU A 466 -14.31 13.01 10.07
N LEU A 467 -15.21 12.85 11.03
CA LEU A 467 -14.94 12.40 12.39
C LEU A 467 -15.53 11.01 12.58
N GLU A 468 -14.69 10.05 12.96
CA GLU A 468 -15.10 8.65 13.06
C GLU A 468 -14.65 8.07 14.39
N GLN A 469 -15.56 7.51 15.16
CA GLN A 469 -15.20 6.82 16.39
C GLN A 469 -14.59 5.45 16.06
N ILE A 470 -13.37 5.23 16.53
CA ILE A 470 -12.62 3.98 16.40
C ILE A 470 -12.34 3.44 17.81
N GLY A 471 -12.50 2.13 18.02
CA GLY A 471 -12.36 1.48 19.33
C GLY A 471 -13.69 1.12 19.96
#